data_AF-A0A6G3QBY5-F1
#
_entry.id   AF-A0A6G3QBY5-F1
#
_cell.length_a   1.000
_cell.length_b   1.000
_cell.length_c   1.000
_cell.angle_alpha   90.00
_cell.angle_beta   90.00
_cell.angle_gamma   90.00
#
_symmetry.space_group_name_H-M   'P 1'
#
loop_
_entity.id
_entity.type
_entity.pdbx_description
1 polymer ?
#
loop_
_entity_poly.entity_id
_entity_poly.type
_entity_poly.pdbx_seq_one_letter_code
_entity_poly.pdbx_strand_id
1 'polypeptide(L)'
;MSLGQELWFSELVAQAWLEPELFRRYRADAMTVLGEFGVTLAQGQQPPALPEDPACELTIEELSRPSTAHAQLCFCFSDELPLHPGHPAARTASRAVPQ
;
A
#
# COMPACT_ATOMS: atom_id res chain seq x y z
N MET A 1 15.65 -0.68 -9.99
CA MET A 1 14.46 -1.55 -10.10
C MET A 1 13.46 -0.82 -10.98
N SER A 2 12.56 -1.53 -11.67
CA SER A 2 11.47 -0.86 -12.42
C SER A 2 10.31 -0.49 -11.49
N LEU A 3 9.43 0.42 -11.90
CA LEU A 3 8.27 0.85 -11.10
C LEU A 3 7.39 -0.35 -10.65
N GLY A 4 7.19 -1.34 -11.53
CA GLY A 4 6.44 -2.55 -11.17
C GLY A 4 7.12 -3.38 -10.07
N GLN A 5 8.45 -3.47 -10.09
CA GLN A 5 9.21 -4.16 -9.04
C GLN A 5 9.18 -3.41 -7.70
N GLU A 6 9.14 -2.08 -7.73
CA GLU A 6 9.02 -1.24 -6.52
C GLU A 6 7.65 -1.43 -5.86
N LEU A 7 6.58 -1.57 -6.65
CA LEU A 7 5.24 -1.87 -6.13
C LEU A 7 5.17 -3.26 -5.48
N TRP A 8 5.71 -4.29 -6.13
CA TRP A 8 5.75 -5.64 -5.54
C TRP A 8 6.62 -5.72 -4.29
N PHE A 9 7.73 -4.97 -4.25
CA PHE A 9 8.54 -4.88 -3.03
C PHE A 9 7.79 -4.16 -1.91
N SER A 10 7.04 -3.11 -2.21
CA SER A 10 6.22 -2.39 -1.22
C SER A 10 5.10 -3.26 -0.65
N GLU A 11 4.44 -4.06 -1.50
CA GLU A 11 3.47 -5.09 -1.10
C GLU A 11 4.11 -6.11 -0.16
N LEU A 12 5.29 -6.62 -0.51
CA LEU A 12 6.04 -7.58 0.32
C LEU A 12 6.37 -7.00 1.69
N VAL A 13 6.79 -5.72 1.76
CA VAL A 13 7.09 -5.04 3.04
C VAL A 13 5.83 -4.94 3.89
N ALA A 14 4.69 -4.53 3.31
CA ALA A 14 3.43 -4.44 4.02
C ALA A 14 2.98 -5.81 4.58
N GLN A 15 3.07 -6.87 3.76
CA GLN A 15 2.74 -8.23 4.21
C GLN A 15 3.70 -8.73 5.28
N ALA A 16 5.00 -8.42 5.20
CA ALA A 16 5.97 -8.83 6.20
C ALA A 16 5.73 -8.19 7.57
N TRP A 17 5.14 -6.99 7.63
CA TRP A 17 4.70 -6.38 8.88
C TRP A 17 3.45 -7.04 9.47
N LEU A 18 2.55 -7.56 8.63
CA LEU A 18 1.34 -8.26 9.07
C LEU A 18 1.59 -9.72 9.44
N GLU A 19 2.57 -10.35 8.79
CA GLU A 19 2.88 -11.78 8.91
C GLU A 19 4.31 -12.00 9.44
N PRO A 20 4.49 -12.22 10.75
CA PRO A 20 5.82 -12.39 11.36
C PRO A 20 6.63 -13.54 10.76
N GLU A 21 5.95 -14.58 10.24
CA GLU A 21 6.60 -15.71 9.60
C GLU A 21 7.19 -15.34 8.23
N LEU A 22 6.52 -14.46 7.47
CA LEU A 22 7.05 -13.94 6.21
C LEU A 22 8.31 -13.10 6.46
N PHE A 23 8.30 -12.26 7.49
CA PHE A 23 9.47 -11.48 7.91
C PHE A 23 10.67 -12.38 8.29
N ARG A 24 10.41 -13.48 9.00
CA ARG A 24 11.44 -14.48 9.35
C ARG A 24 12.00 -15.18 8.12
N ARG A 25 11.14 -15.62 7.21
CA ARG A 25 11.55 -16.25 5.94
C ARG A 25 12.39 -15.32 5.10
N TYR A 26 12.01 -14.04 4.99
CA TYR A 26 12.80 -13.06 4.26
C TYR A 26 14.19 -12.87 4.86
N ARG A 27 14.32 -12.81 6.18
CA ARG A 27 15.63 -12.71 6.85
C ARG A 27 16.51 -13.95 6.63
N ALA A 28 15.90 -15.13 6.53
CA ALA A 28 16.62 -16.37 6.29
C ALA A 28 17.05 -16.54 4.83
N ASP A 29 16.17 -16.20 3.88
CA ASP A 29 16.42 -16.33 2.44
C ASP A 29 15.63 -15.27 1.63
N ALA A 30 16.19 -14.06 1.58
CA ALA A 30 15.56 -12.95 0.87
C ALA A 30 15.46 -13.18 -0.64
N MET A 31 16.41 -13.89 -1.25
CA MET A 31 16.44 -14.07 -2.71
C MET A 31 15.27 -14.94 -3.17
N THR A 32 15.01 -16.04 -2.45
CA THR A 32 13.89 -16.93 -2.74
C THR A 32 12.56 -16.21 -2.51
N VAL A 33 12.42 -15.49 -1.39
CA VAL A 33 11.18 -14.74 -1.09
C VAL A 33 10.92 -13.63 -2.11
N LEU A 34 11.94 -12.87 -2.53
CA LEU A 34 11.77 -11.86 -3.59
C LEU A 34 11.31 -12.49 -4.91
N GLY A 35 11.83 -13.68 -5.26
CA GLY A 35 11.40 -14.44 -6.43
C GLY A 35 9.93 -14.87 -6.39
N GLU A 36 9.42 -15.26 -5.23
CA GLU A 36 8.00 -15.61 -5.03
C GLU A 36 7.07 -14.42 -5.33
N PHE A 37 7.53 -13.20 -5.06
CA PHE A 37 6.80 -11.94 -5.28
C PHE A 37 7.07 -11.31 -6.66
N GLY A 38 7.82 -11.98 -7.55
CA GLY A 38 8.17 -11.46 -8.87
C GLY A 38 9.20 -10.32 -8.87
N VAL A 39 9.89 -10.12 -7.74
CA VAL A 39 10.95 -9.12 -7.61
C VAL A 39 12.29 -9.72 -7.99
N THR A 40 12.75 -9.44 -9.21
CA THR A 40 14.06 -9.90 -9.70
C THR A 40 15.15 -8.85 -9.46
N LEU A 41 16.22 -9.24 -8.77
CA LEU A 41 17.42 -8.43 -8.62
C LEU A 41 18.42 -8.70 -9.76
N ALA A 42 19.22 -7.70 -10.12
CA ALA A 42 20.32 -7.91 -11.05
C ALA A 42 21.39 -8.82 -10.43
N GLN A 43 22.15 -9.54 -11.27
CA GLN A 43 23.24 -10.39 -10.75
C GLN A 43 24.25 -9.57 -9.96
N GLY A 44 24.64 -10.08 -8.78
CA GLY A 44 25.56 -9.42 -7.85
C GLY A 44 24.92 -8.33 -6.99
N GLN A 45 23.63 -8.05 -7.18
CA GLN A 45 22.91 -7.09 -6.36
C GLN A 45 22.42 -7.75 -5.07
N GLN A 46 22.65 -7.09 -3.93
CA GLN A 46 22.19 -7.58 -2.64
C GLN A 46 20.68 -7.32 -2.46
N PRO A 47 19.96 -8.22 -1.78
CA PRO A 47 18.58 -7.98 -1.42
C PRO A 47 18.44 -6.77 -0.49
N PRO A 48 17.46 -5.88 -0.72
CA PRO A 48 17.20 -4.77 0.18
C PRO A 48 16.82 -5.26 1.57
N ALA A 49 17.24 -4.56 2.61
CA ALA A 49 16.79 -4.88 3.97
C ALA A 49 15.31 -4.54 4.11
N LEU A 50 14.55 -5.39 4.82
CA LEU A 50 13.21 -5.01 5.27
C LEU A 50 13.34 -3.86 6.27
N PRO A 51 12.49 -2.82 6.17
CA PRO A 51 12.40 -1.81 7.21
C PRO A 51 12.03 -2.48 8.54
N GLU A 52 12.45 -1.86 9.65
CA GLU A 52 11.99 -2.28 10.96
C GLU A 52 10.46 -2.19 11.03
N ASP A 53 9.85 -3.11 11.80
CA ASP A 53 8.43 -3.04 12.13
C ASP A 53 8.17 -1.65 12.72
N PRO A 54 7.30 -0.81 12.13
CA PRO A 54 6.96 0.45 12.72
C PRO A 54 6.34 0.15 14.08
N ALA A 55 7.08 0.38 15.17
CA ALA A 55 6.64 0.15 16.55
C ALA A 55 5.37 0.95 16.95
N CYS A 56 4.79 1.71 16.02
CA CYS A 56 3.49 2.34 16.13
C CYS A 56 2.41 1.31 15.82
N GLU A 57 1.43 1.18 16.71
CA GLU A 57 0.20 0.39 16.51
C GLU A 57 -0.29 0.45 15.06
N LEU A 58 -0.12 -0.66 14.33
CA LEU A 58 -0.59 -0.79 12.97
C LEU A 58 -2.13 -0.72 13.02
N THR A 59 -2.65 0.46 12.69
CA THR A 59 -4.09 0.73 12.73
C THR A 59 -4.64 0.52 11.32
N ILE A 60 -5.46 -0.52 11.15
CA ILE A 60 -6.19 -0.74 9.91
C ILE A 60 -7.46 0.13 9.97
N GLU A 61 -7.42 1.28 9.31
CA GLU A 61 -8.58 2.17 9.22
C GLU A 61 -9.52 1.77 8.07
N GLU A 62 -10.81 1.60 8.36
CA GLU A 62 -11.83 1.38 7.34
C GLU A 62 -12.24 2.72 6.71
N LEU A 63 -11.73 2.97 5.49
CA LEU A 63 -12.02 4.19 4.74
C LEU A 63 -13.44 4.12 4.12
N SER A 64 -14.45 4.43 4.93
CA SER A 64 -15.86 4.50 4.48
C SER A 64 -16.23 5.80 3.76
N ARG A 65 -15.36 6.81 3.82
CA ARG A 65 -15.52 8.12 3.16
C ARG A 65 -14.16 8.65 2.70
N PRO A 66 -14.10 9.42 1.60
CA PRO A 66 -12.88 10.09 1.20
C PRO A 66 -12.40 11.00 2.34
N SER A 67 -11.22 10.70 2.84
CA SER A 67 -10.53 11.42 3.90
C SER A 67 -9.39 12.22 3.27
N THR A 68 -9.24 13.49 3.66
CA THR A 68 -8.08 14.33 3.30
C THR A 68 -6.92 14.13 4.26
N ALA A 69 -6.95 13.10 5.11
CA ALA A 69 -5.83 12.72 5.97
C ALA A 69 -4.72 12.14 5.11
N HIS A 70 -3.88 13.03 4.59
CA HIS A 70 -2.66 12.65 3.92
C HIS A 70 -1.67 12.16 4.98
N ALA A 71 -1.26 10.89 4.91
CA ALA A 71 0.02 10.51 5.49
C ALA A 71 1.09 11.37 4.80
N GLN A 72 1.94 12.05 5.57
CA GLN A 72 3.07 12.78 5.02
C GLN A 72 3.89 11.76 4.21
N LEU A 73 3.90 11.89 2.87
CA LEU A 73 4.58 11.04 1.88
C LEU A 73 3.76 9.91 1.20
N CYS A 74 2.48 9.70 1.53
CA CYS A 74 1.67 8.72 0.79
C CYS A 74 0.99 9.37 -0.42
N PHE A 75 1.38 8.96 -1.64
CA PHE A 75 0.79 9.44 -2.89
C PHE A 75 -0.16 8.40 -3.46
N CYS A 76 -1.46 8.67 -3.40
CA CYS A 76 -2.44 7.92 -4.19
C CYS A 76 -2.42 8.47 -5.62
N PHE A 77 -1.94 7.70 -6.58
CA PHE A 77 -2.13 8.02 -7.99
C PHE A 77 -3.56 7.69 -8.38
N SER A 78 -4.45 8.69 -8.32
CA SER A 78 -5.69 8.64 -9.07
C SER A 78 -5.34 8.91 -10.53
N ASP A 79 -5.47 7.90 -11.38
CA ASP A 79 -5.51 8.10 -12.82
C ASP A 79 -6.83 8.83 -13.13
N GLU A 80 -6.87 10.14 -12.88
CA GLU A 80 -7.96 11.00 -13.36
C GLU A 80 -7.82 11.14 -14.88
N LEU A 81 -8.15 10.06 -15.59
CA LEU A 81 -8.67 10.18 -16.94
C LEU A 81 -9.84 11.18 -16.85
N PRO A 82 -9.82 12.28 -17.63
CA PRO A 82 -10.88 13.28 -17.54
C PRO A 82 -12.19 12.64 -17.99
N LEU A 83 -13.01 12.21 -17.02
CA LEU A 83 -14.40 11.88 -17.27
C LEU A 83 -15.07 13.17 -17.74
N HIS A 84 -15.55 13.12 -18.98
CA HIS A 84 -16.25 14.17 -19.70
C HIS A 84 -17.22 14.99 -18.82
N PRO A 85 -17.42 16.29 -19.14
CA PRO A 85 -18.31 17.15 -18.38
C PRO A 85 -19.75 16.76 -18.66
N GLY A 86 -20.42 16.15 -17.68
CA GLY A 86 -21.82 15.81 -17.86
C GLY A 86 -22.41 14.93 -16.78
N HIS A 87 -22.37 15.35 -15.51
CA HIS A 87 -23.48 15.01 -14.62
C HIS A 87 -23.70 16.08 -13.55
N PRO A 88 -24.90 16.67 -13.47
CA PRO A 88 -25.19 17.73 -12.52
C PRO A 88 -25.21 17.21 -11.08
N ALA A 89 -24.64 18.01 -10.19
CA ALA A 89 -24.69 17.84 -8.75
C ALA A 89 -26.13 17.61 -8.26
N ALA A 90 -26.43 16.39 -7.84
CA ALA A 90 -27.72 16.04 -7.26
C ALA A 90 -27.62 16.00 -5.74
N ARG A 91 -27.81 17.20 -5.17
CA ARG A 91 -28.54 17.52 -3.92
C ARG A 91 -28.29 16.65 -2.69
N THR A 92 -27.65 17.30 -1.71
CA THR A 92 -27.90 17.15 -0.28
C THR A 92 -29.36 16.84 0.04
N ALA A 93 -29.60 15.72 0.72
CA ALA A 93 -30.80 15.50 1.52
C ALA A 93 -30.36 15.00 2.90
N SER A 94 -30.20 15.97 3.82
CA SER A 94 -30.16 15.74 5.24
C SER A 94 -31.52 15.16 5.67
N ARG A 95 -31.54 13.97 6.29
CA ARG A 95 -32.75 13.43 6.92
C ARG A 95 -32.48 13.26 8.40
N ALA A 96 -33.07 14.17 9.17
CA ALA A 96 -33.18 14.09 10.63
C ALA A 96 -33.95 12.82 11.03
N VAL A 97 -33.52 12.19 12.12
CA VAL A 97 -34.21 11.11 12.82
C VAL A 97 -34.99 11.74 13.98
N PRO A 98 -36.32 11.60 14.07
CA PRO A 98 -37.07 11.98 15.26
C PRO A 98 -37.01 10.85 16.31
N GLN A 99 -37.08 11.25 17.58
CA GLN A 99 -37.13 10.38 18.76
C GLN A 99 -38.40 9.53 18.83
#